data_AF-A0AAV3F5R6-F1
#
_entry.id   AF-A0AAV3F5R6-F1
#
_cell.length_a   1.000
_cell.length_b   1.000
_cell.length_c   1.000
_cell.angle_alpha   90.00
_cell.angle_beta   90.00
_cell.angle_gamma   90.00
#
_symmetry.space_group_name_H-M   'P 1'
#
loop_
_entity.id
_entity.type
_entity.pdbx_description
1 polymer ?
#
loop_
_entity_poly.entity_id
_entity_poly.type
_entity_poly.pdbx_seq_one_letter_code
_entity_poly.pdbx_strand_id
1 'polypeptide(L)'
;MVRQLEKIYYPAAIIMIVIVIYAAIQDMIYLLLFIPVLLLLAMIKVYTTNQRLKYAGITTTAKIVQYESYLNFDEDLATSRRGDVKKEILIVEFTTKDNKIVRGKPMQYKLNKPELEDTDFEYPYNEKYIALRDYNPVGEEFDITYDRDRPDTFTAKQFVMEDLGWMLKFIYILSVIVVICLVSVLIEYSVVDTIKGLF
;
A
#
# COMPACT_ATOMS: atom_id res chain seq x y z
N MET A 1 9.05 20.56 -3.84
CA MET A 1 9.70 19.31 -3.39
C MET A 1 8.90 18.07 -3.74
N VAL A 2 7.69 17.83 -3.20
CA VAL A 2 6.87 16.62 -3.48
C VAL A 2 6.57 16.42 -4.97
N ARG A 3 6.16 17.48 -5.69
CA ARG A 3 5.93 17.44 -7.16
C ARG A 3 7.17 17.05 -7.98
N GLN A 4 8.38 17.39 -7.52
CA GLN A 4 9.61 16.99 -8.20
C GLN A 4 9.90 15.51 -7.94
N LEU A 5 9.67 15.06 -6.71
CA LEU A 5 9.81 13.66 -6.30
C LEU A 5 8.85 12.75 -7.07
N GLU A 6 7.59 13.15 -7.26
CA GLU A 6 6.61 12.44 -8.11
C GLU A 6 7.05 12.35 -9.57
N LYS A 7 7.65 13.42 -10.13
CA LYS A 7 8.14 13.43 -11.51
C LYS A 7 9.35 12.52 -11.72
N ILE A 8 10.24 12.46 -10.74
CA ILE A 8 11.49 11.67 -10.81
C ILE A 8 11.24 10.20 -10.44
N TYR A 9 10.16 9.90 -9.71
CA TYR A 9 9.83 8.56 -9.26
C TYR A 9 9.82 7.51 -10.37
N TYR A 10 9.07 7.76 -11.46
CA TYR A 10 8.92 6.80 -12.54
C TYR A 10 10.24 6.57 -13.31
N PRO A 11 10.99 7.62 -13.74
CA PRO A 11 12.31 7.44 -14.32
C PRO A 11 13.28 6.66 -13.41
N ALA A 12 13.34 7.00 -12.12
CA ALA A 12 14.23 6.34 -11.17
C ALA A 12 13.84 4.87 -10.96
N ALA A 13 12.54 4.57 -10.87
CA ALA A 13 12.05 3.20 -10.75
C ALA A 13 12.45 2.34 -11.95
N ILE A 14 12.29 2.86 -13.17
CA ILE A 14 12.68 2.16 -14.40
C ILE A 14 14.18 1.86 -14.39
N ILE A 15 15.02 2.86 -14.08
CA ILE A 15 16.47 2.69 -14.03
C ILE A 15 16.88 1.61 -13.03
N MET A 16 16.36 1.67 -11.79
CA MET A 16 16.69 0.67 -10.76
C MET A 16 16.26 -0.74 -11.17
N ILE A 17 15.05 -0.90 -11.72
CA ILE A 17 14.56 -2.19 -12.18
C ILE A 17 15.43 -2.75 -13.31
N VAL A 18 15.80 -1.93 -14.29
CA VAL A 18 16.65 -2.35 -15.41
C VAL A 18 18.01 -2.84 -14.93
N ILE A 19 18.64 -2.13 -13.99
CA ILE A 19 19.94 -2.55 -13.43
C ILE A 19 19.81 -3.88 -12.69
N VAL A 20 18.74 -4.08 -11.92
CA VAL A 20 18.51 -5.36 -11.21
C VAL A 20 18.24 -6.50 -12.19
N ILE A 21 17.43 -6.29 -13.24
CA ILE A 21 17.21 -7.30 -14.29
C ILE A 21 18.54 -7.68 -14.95
N TYR A 22 19.35 -6.68 -15.29
CA TYR A 22 20.66 -6.91 -15.88
C TYR A 22 21.57 -7.75 -14.97
N ALA A 23 21.65 -7.39 -13.69
CA ALA A 23 22.40 -8.15 -12.70
C ALA A 23 21.90 -9.59 -12.59
N ALA A 24 20.57 -9.78 -12.56
CA ALA A 24 19.93 -11.10 -12.48
C ALA A 24 20.18 -11.99 -13.70
N ILE A 25 20.42 -11.41 -14.88
CA ILE A 25 20.83 -12.16 -16.09
C ILE A 25 22.23 -12.75 -15.91
N GLN A 26 23.12 -12.03 -15.21
CA GLN A 26 24.50 -12.48 -14.99
C GLN A 26 24.60 -13.49 -13.83
N ASP A 27 23.92 -13.22 -12.71
CA ASP A 27 23.81 -14.14 -11.59
C ASP A 27 22.43 -14.06 -10.93
N MET A 28 21.78 -15.20 -10.77
CA MET A 28 20.46 -15.30 -10.15
C MET A 28 20.43 -14.77 -8.71
N ILE A 29 21.57 -14.70 -8.00
CA ILE A 29 21.63 -14.15 -6.64
C ILE A 29 21.15 -12.68 -6.59
N TYR A 30 21.34 -11.92 -7.67
CA TYR A 30 20.91 -10.52 -7.74
C TYR A 30 19.39 -10.35 -7.86
N LEU A 31 18.62 -11.42 -8.08
CA LEU A 31 17.16 -11.37 -7.94
C LEU A 31 16.74 -10.91 -6.54
N LEU A 32 17.56 -11.16 -5.51
CA LEU A 32 17.30 -10.69 -4.15
C LEU A 32 17.30 -9.17 -4.03
N LEU A 33 17.95 -8.44 -4.95
CA LEU A 33 17.95 -6.97 -4.98
C LEU A 33 16.57 -6.37 -5.34
N PHE A 34 15.67 -7.15 -5.95
CA PHE A 34 14.29 -6.69 -6.18
C PHE A 34 13.58 -6.36 -4.87
N ILE A 35 13.83 -7.11 -3.80
CA ILE A 35 13.17 -6.92 -2.51
C ILE A 35 13.45 -5.51 -1.95
N PRO A 36 14.72 -5.09 -1.71
CA PRO A 36 15.01 -3.75 -1.21
C PRO A 36 14.61 -2.65 -2.21
N VAL A 37 14.77 -2.87 -3.52
CA VAL A 37 14.41 -1.86 -4.54
C VAL A 37 12.90 -1.61 -4.57
N LEU A 38 12.09 -2.66 -4.60
CA LEU A 38 10.63 -2.53 -4.58
C LEU A 38 10.13 -1.95 -3.26
N LEU A 39 10.76 -2.32 -2.14
CA LEU A 39 10.43 -1.79 -0.82
C LEU A 39 10.75 -0.28 -0.73
N LEU A 40 11.88 0.17 -1.27
CA LEU A 40 12.23 1.59 -1.39
C LEU A 40 11.17 2.35 -2.21
N LEU A 41 10.84 1.82 -3.39
CA LEU A 41 9.89 2.42 -4.31
C LEU A 41 8.48 2.48 -3.71
N ALA A 42 8.05 1.45 -2.98
CA ALA A 42 6.78 1.43 -2.28
C ALA A 42 6.75 2.51 -1.19
N MET A 43 7.79 2.60 -0.37
CA MET A 43 7.89 3.62 0.68
C MET A 43 7.88 5.04 0.09
N ILE A 44 8.64 5.33 -0.96
CA ILE A 44 8.63 6.65 -1.60
C ILE A 44 7.22 7.01 -2.13
N LYS A 45 6.52 6.04 -2.72
CA LYS A 45 5.15 6.25 -3.23
C LYS A 45 4.14 6.54 -2.11
N VAL A 46 4.21 5.80 -1.00
CA VAL A 46 3.37 6.05 0.17
C VAL A 46 3.69 7.43 0.76
N TYR A 47 4.97 7.80 0.86
CA TYR A 47 5.41 9.08 1.42
C TYR A 47 4.89 10.26 0.59
N THR A 48 5.06 10.20 -0.74
CA THR A 48 4.59 11.25 -1.65
C THR A 48 3.07 11.40 -1.62
N THR A 49 2.34 10.28 -1.57
CA THR A 49 0.87 10.27 -1.46
C THR A 49 0.41 10.90 -0.15
N ASN A 50 1.00 10.52 0.99
CA ASN A 50 0.65 11.07 2.30
C ASN A 50 0.96 12.56 2.39
N GLN A 51 2.11 13.00 1.87
CA GLN A 51 2.44 14.43 1.82
C GLN A 51 1.48 15.22 0.94
N ARG A 52 1.08 14.67 -0.22
CA ARG A 52 0.10 15.31 -1.10
C ARG A 52 -1.24 15.47 -0.40
N LEU A 53 -1.74 14.40 0.22
CA LEU A 53 -3.00 14.42 0.96
C LEU A 53 -2.95 15.35 2.18
N LYS A 54 -1.80 15.46 2.86
CA LYS A 54 -1.63 16.36 4.01
C LYS A 54 -1.75 17.84 3.63
N TYR A 55 -1.18 18.25 2.49
CA TYR A 55 -1.11 19.67 2.11
C TYR A 55 -2.19 20.11 1.11
N ALA A 56 -2.69 19.19 0.28
CA ALA A 56 -3.68 19.48 -0.76
C ALA A 56 -4.99 18.72 -0.59
N GLY A 57 -5.06 17.79 0.37
CA GLY A 57 -6.26 17.02 0.63
C GLY A 57 -7.35 17.85 1.28
N ILE A 58 -8.59 17.56 0.91
CA ILE A 58 -9.79 18.13 1.51
C ILE A 58 -10.31 17.12 2.52
N THR A 59 -10.53 17.55 3.75
CA THR A 59 -11.15 16.73 4.81
C THR A 59 -12.66 16.82 4.71
N THR A 60 -13.34 15.68 4.65
CA THR A 60 -14.80 15.58 4.67
C THR A 60 -15.23 14.34 5.44
N THR A 61 -16.46 14.36 5.95
CA THR A 61 -17.10 13.16 6.52
C THR A 61 -17.73 12.37 5.38
N ALA A 62 -17.44 11.06 5.33
CA ALA A 62 -18.02 10.15 4.36
C ALA A 62 -18.77 9.02 5.05
N LYS A 63 -19.84 8.56 4.40
CA LYS A 63 -20.74 7.52 4.89
C LYS A 63 -20.47 6.21 4.18
N ILE A 64 -20.47 5.11 4.91
CA ILE A 64 -20.33 3.77 4.33
C ILE A 64 -21.62 3.39 3.62
N VAL A 65 -21.52 3.10 2.32
CA VAL A 65 -22.66 2.69 1.48
C VAL A 65 -22.64 1.20 1.13
N GLN A 66 -21.46 0.58 1.14
CA GLN A 66 -21.31 -0.85 0.89
C GLN A 66 -20.15 -1.41 1.71
N TYR A 67 -20.40 -2.53 2.38
CA TYR A 67 -19.39 -3.32 3.07
C TYR A 67 -19.61 -4.79 2.75
N GLU A 68 -18.60 -5.43 2.18
CA GLU A 68 -18.56 -6.87 1.94
C GLU A 68 -17.24 -7.40 2.51
N SER A 69 -17.34 -8.41 3.38
CA SER A 69 -16.18 -9.11 3.94
C SER A 69 -16.32 -10.58 3.58
N TYR A 70 -15.59 -11.02 2.55
CA TYR A 70 -15.54 -12.42 2.17
C TYR A 70 -14.43 -13.11 2.98
N LEU A 71 -14.83 -13.99 3.89
CA LEU A 71 -13.97 -15.07 4.38
C LEU A 71 -14.15 -16.23 3.39
N ASN A 72 -13.27 -16.32 2.40
CA ASN A 72 -13.25 -17.49 1.54
C ASN A 72 -12.58 -18.62 2.32
N PHE A 73 -13.39 -19.55 2.83
CA PHE A 73 -12.92 -20.88 3.16
C PHE A 73 -12.82 -21.64 1.85
N ASP A 74 -11.59 -21.81 1.36
CA ASP A 74 -11.35 -22.64 0.17
C ASP A 74 -11.53 -24.11 0.59
N GLU A 75 -12.72 -24.67 0.34
CA GLU A 75 -13.05 -26.06 0.72
C GLU A 75 -12.21 -27.10 -0.06
N ASP A 76 -11.62 -26.72 -1.21
CA ASP A 76 -10.88 -27.61 -2.11
C ASP A 76 -9.36 -27.67 -1.85
N LEU A 77 -8.82 -26.92 -0.89
CA LEU A 77 -7.38 -26.91 -0.57
C LEU A 77 -7.03 -27.91 0.54
N ALA A 78 -6.47 -29.05 0.14
CA ALA A 78 -5.94 -30.08 1.03
C ALA A 78 -4.87 -29.51 2.01
N THR A 79 -5.23 -29.45 3.28
CA THR A 79 -4.37 -29.53 4.49
C THR A 79 -2.93 -29.01 4.36
N SER A 80 -2.72 -27.75 4.77
CA SER A 80 -1.51 -27.16 5.42
C SER A 80 -1.31 -25.67 5.08
N ARG A 81 -2.02 -25.16 4.06
CA ARG A 81 -2.00 -23.74 3.65
C ARG A 81 -3.40 -23.14 3.64
N ARG A 82 -4.13 -23.28 4.74
CA ARG A 82 -5.30 -22.43 5.01
C ARG A 82 -4.79 -21.02 5.31
N GLY A 83 -4.47 -20.28 4.25
CA GLY A 83 -4.26 -18.84 4.34
C GLY A 83 -5.60 -18.17 4.21
N ASP A 84 -6.13 -17.62 5.30
CA ASP A 84 -7.36 -16.84 5.26
C ASP A 84 -7.12 -15.57 4.42
N VAL A 85 -7.50 -15.59 3.15
CA VAL A 85 -7.45 -14.39 2.30
C VAL A 85 -8.73 -13.60 2.56
N LYS A 86 -8.71 -12.77 3.60
CA LYS A 86 -9.82 -11.84 3.89
C LYS A 86 -9.88 -10.77 2.82
N LYS A 87 -10.89 -10.81 1.95
CA LYS A 87 -11.14 -9.76 0.96
C LYS A 87 -12.24 -8.83 1.48
N GLU A 88 -11.85 -7.63 1.90
CA GLU A 88 -12.78 -6.59 2.32
C GLU A 88 -12.99 -5.55 1.22
N ILE A 89 -14.25 -5.30 0.89
CA ILE A 89 -14.69 -4.24 0.01
C ILE A 89 -15.46 -3.24 0.87
N LEU A 90 -14.95 -2.01 0.94
CA LEU A 90 -15.59 -0.90 1.62
C LEU A 90 -15.76 0.23 0.60
N ILE A 91 -16.99 0.66 0.36
CA ILE A 91 -17.30 1.82 -0.49
C ILE A 91 -17.90 2.90 0.39
N VAL A 92 -17.37 4.10 0.25
CA VAL A 92 -17.86 5.28 0.96
C VAL A 92 -18.36 6.34 0.00
N GLU A 93 -19.30 7.12 0.48
CA GLU A 93 -19.97 8.19 -0.25
C GLU A 93 -19.98 9.49 0.57
N PHE A 94 -19.74 10.62 -0.07
CA PHE A 94 -20.03 11.93 0.50
C PHE A 94 -20.64 12.86 -0.55
N THR A 95 -21.39 13.86 -0.09
CA THR A 95 -22.00 14.87 -0.96
C THR A 95 -21.20 16.16 -0.88
N THR A 96 -20.78 16.70 -2.03
CA THR A 96 -20.10 18.00 -2.10
C THR A 96 -21.08 19.15 -1.90
N LYS A 97 -20.57 20.37 -1.64
CA LYS A 97 -21.39 21.59 -1.54
C LYS A 97 -22.22 21.89 -2.81
N ASP A 98 -21.83 21.32 -3.95
CA ASP A 98 -22.52 21.46 -5.23
C ASP A 98 -23.53 20.31 -5.48
N ASN A 99 -23.95 19.59 -4.43
CA ASN A 99 -24.82 18.42 -4.50
C ASN A 99 -24.30 17.27 -5.40
N LYS A 100 -22.99 17.20 -5.62
CA LYS A 100 -22.40 16.05 -6.34
C LYS A 100 -22.09 14.94 -5.36
N ILE A 101 -22.55 13.75 -5.69
CA ILE A 101 -22.26 12.53 -4.95
C ILE A 101 -20.93 11.96 -5.44
N VAL A 102 -19.98 11.78 -4.53
CA VAL A 102 -18.67 11.19 -4.83
C VAL A 102 -18.56 9.85 -4.11
N ARG A 103 -18.19 8.80 -4.85
CA ARG A 103 -18.06 7.41 -4.36
C ARG A 103 -16.66 6.89 -4.64
N GLY A 104 -16.14 6.06 -3.75
CA GLY A 104 -14.80 5.48 -3.91
C GLY A 104 -14.41 4.55 -2.77
N LYS A 105 -13.21 3.96 -2.89
CA LYS A 105 -12.67 3.00 -1.92
C LYS A 105 -11.54 3.66 -1.12
N PRO A 106 -11.59 3.63 0.22
CA PRO A 106 -10.47 4.07 1.03
C PRO A 106 -9.29 3.11 0.89
N MET A 107 -8.08 3.66 0.70
CA MET A 107 -6.82 2.92 0.65
C MET A 107 -6.51 2.25 1.99
N GLN A 108 -6.78 2.96 3.09
CA GLN A 108 -6.64 2.49 4.46
C GLN A 108 -7.78 3.02 5.31
N TYR A 109 -8.34 2.15 6.13
CA TYR A 109 -9.42 2.44 7.06
C TYR A 109 -9.27 1.55 8.30
N LYS A 110 -9.69 2.06 9.46
CA LYS A 110 -9.88 1.28 10.67
C LYS A 110 -11.33 1.46 11.06
N LEU A 111 -12.07 0.35 11.05
CA LEU A 111 -13.42 0.30 11.56
C LEU A 111 -13.36 -0.24 12.98
N ASN A 112 -14.28 0.19 13.84
CA ASN A 112 -14.43 -0.36 15.19
C ASN A 112 -15.10 -1.74 15.09
N LYS A 113 -14.34 -2.74 14.65
CA LYS A 113 -14.79 -4.12 14.55
C LYS A 113 -14.66 -4.80 15.92
N PRO A 114 -15.55 -5.74 16.27
CA PRO A 114 -15.31 -6.65 17.38
C PRO A 114 -13.99 -7.41 17.14
N GLU A 115 -13.08 -7.40 18.11
CA GLU A 115 -11.81 -8.14 18.04
C GLU A 115 -12.04 -9.56 18.58
N LEU A 116 -11.58 -10.57 17.83
CA LEU A 116 -11.52 -11.96 18.28
C LEU A 116 -10.13 -12.24 18.84
N GLU A 117 -10.06 -12.84 20.01
CA GLU A 117 -8.83 -13.42 20.56
C GLU A 117 -8.66 -14.85 20.03
N ASP A 118 -7.42 -15.37 19.97
CA ASP A 118 -7.15 -16.72 19.46
C ASP A 118 -7.90 -17.82 20.24
N THR A 119 -8.23 -17.56 21.51
CA THR A 119 -9.05 -18.42 22.38
C THR A 119 -10.55 -18.43 22.02
N ASP A 120 -11.02 -17.39 21.32
CA ASP A 120 -12.44 -17.26 20.93
C ASP A 120 -12.80 -18.18 19.74
N PHE A 121 -11.82 -18.79 19.07
CA PHE A 121 -12.01 -19.75 17.98
C PHE A 121 -12.34 -21.18 18.47
N GLU A 122 -12.10 -21.51 19.75
CA GLU A 122 -12.43 -22.83 20.31
C GLU A 122 -13.94 -23.01 20.56
N TYR A 123 -14.70 -21.90 20.61
CA TYR A 123 -16.13 -21.91 20.93
C TYR A 123 -16.96 -21.20 19.85
N PRO A 124 -17.50 -21.91 18.86
CA PRO A 124 -18.24 -21.34 17.72
C PRO A 124 -19.56 -20.61 18.09
N TYR A 125 -19.93 -20.60 19.38
CA TYR A 125 -21.10 -19.90 19.94
C TYR A 125 -20.72 -18.72 20.83
N ASN A 126 -19.48 -18.26 20.79
CA ASN A 126 -19.04 -17.07 21.52
C ASN A 126 -19.73 -15.81 20.97
N GLU A 127 -20.24 -14.96 21.86
CA GLU A 127 -20.93 -13.71 21.52
C GLU A 127 -20.07 -12.80 20.63
N LYS A 128 -18.75 -12.81 20.81
CA LYS A 128 -17.81 -12.07 19.94
C LYS A 128 -17.79 -12.59 18.50
N TYR A 129 -17.91 -13.90 18.31
CA TYR A 129 -17.95 -14.53 16.98
C TYR A 129 -19.26 -14.19 16.25
N ILE A 130 -20.37 -14.21 16.99
CA ILE A 130 -21.69 -13.80 16.48
C ILE A 130 -21.67 -12.30 16.14
N ALA A 131 -21.11 -11.46 17.01
CA ALA A 131 -20.96 -10.02 16.78
C ALA A 131 -20.09 -9.70 15.56
N LEU A 132 -19.02 -10.48 15.30
CA LEU A 132 -18.20 -10.31 14.10
C LEU A 132 -18.93 -10.78 12.83
N ARG A 133 -19.65 -11.90 12.90
CA ARG A 133 -20.42 -12.44 11.76
C ARG A 133 -21.52 -11.48 11.33
N ASP A 134 -22.21 -10.88 12.30
CA ASP A 134 -23.34 -9.99 12.06
C ASP A 134 -22.90 -8.51 11.94
N TYR A 135 -21.58 -8.24 11.97
CA TYR A 135 -21.02 -6.90 11.85
C TYR A 135 -21.29 -6.28 10.48
N ASN A 136 -22.08 -5.22 10.45
CA ASN A 136 -22.34 -4.42 9.27
C ASN A 136 -22.16 -2.92 9.57
N PRO A 137 -21.08 -2.28 9.09
CA PRO A 137 -20.80 -0.86 9.31
C PRO A 137 -21.53 0.06 8.32
N VAL A 138 -22.39 -0.48 7.45
CA VAL A 138 -23.15 0.35 6.49
C VAL A 138 -23.96 1.40 7.24
N GLY A 139 -23.79 2.66 6.83
CA GLY A 139 -24.41 3.81 7.46
C GLY A 139 -23.53 4.53 8.48
N GLU A 140 -22.43 3.94 8.94
CA GLU A 140 -21.46 4.66 9.78
C GLU A 140 -20.75 5.76 8.97
N GLU A 141 -20.44 6.85 9.66
CA GLU A 141 -19.76 8.01 9.11
C GLU A 141 -18.34 8.10 9.67
N PHE A 142 -17.36 8.42 8.83
CA PHE A 142 -15.99 8.67 9.27
C PHE A 142 -15.28 9.73 8.45
N ASP A 143 -14.29 10.38 9.06
CA ASP A 143 -13.52 11.45 8.45
C ASP A 143 -12.51 10.88 7.43
N ILE A 144 -12.65 11.33 6.18
CA ILE A 144 -11.72 11.05 5.10
C ILE A 144 -11.01 12.31 4.63
N THR A 145 -9.81 12.11 4.11
CA THR A 145 -9.07 13.09 3.33
C THR A 145 -9.01 12.60 1.90
N TYR A 146 -9.40 13.45 0.95
CA TYR A 146 -9.39 13.11 -0.47
C TYR A 146 -8.75 14.21 -1.32
N ASP A 147 -8.22 13.81 -2.47
CA ASP A 147 -7.65 14.71 -3.45
C ASP A 147 -8.74 15.11 -4.47
N ARG A 148 -8.94 16.42 -4.67
CA ARG A 148 -9.94 16.92 -5.62
C ARG A 148 -9.65 16.48 -7.06
N ASP A 149 -8.38 16.32 -7.41
CA ASP A 149 -7.97 15.94 -8.76
C ASP A 149 -8.06 14.42 -8.98
N ARG A 150 -8.22 13.63 -7.92
CA ARG A 150 -8.36 12.16 -7.95
C ARG A 150 -9.42 11.69 -6.92
N PRO A 151 -10.72 11.86 -7.23
CA PRO A 151 -11.81 11.64 -6.29
C PRO A 151 -12.06 10.15 -5.95
N ASP A 152 -11.35 9.21 -6.58
CA ASP A 152 -11.63 7.78 -6.45
C ASP A 152 -10.86 7.10 -5.30
N THR A 153 -9.84 7.79 -4.78
CA THR A 153 -8.95 7.29 -3.72
C THR A 153 -9.06 8.14 -2.46
N PHE A 154 -9.51 7.51 -1.37
CA PHE A 154 -9.65 8.16 -0.07
C PHE A 154 -8.64 7.61 0.94
N THR A 155 -8.26 8.43 1.90
CA THR A 155 -7.49 7.98 3.07
C THR A 155 -8.19 8.47 4.32
N ALA A 156 -8.45 7.60 5.30
CA ALA A 156 -9.05 8.09 6.54
C ALA A 156 -8.10 9.09 7.22
N LYS A 157 -8.64 10.17 7.77
CA LYS A 157 -7.87 11.30 8.30
C LYS A 157 -6.81 10.88 9.34
N GLN A 158 -7.14 9.88 10.15
CA GLN A 158 -6.25 9.27 11.13
C GLN A 158 -4.95 8.69 10.53
N PHE A 159 -4.95 8.24 9.28
CA PHE A 159 -3.75 7.70 8.62
C PHE A 159 -2.93 8.75 7.86
N VAL A 160 -3.46 9.97 7.72
CA VAL A 160 -2.72 11.10 7.13
C VAL A 160 -1.80 11.74 8.17
N MET A 161 -2.12 11.57 9.45
CA MET A 161 -1.34 12.08 10.58
C MET A 161 -0.77 10.95 11.43
N GLU A 162 0.41 10.43 11.03
CA GLU A 162 1.46 9.96 11.96
C GLU A 162 2.72 9.50 11.20
N ASP A 163 3.89 9.85 11.75
CA ASP A 163 5.24 9.36 11.45
C ASP A 163 5.93 9.55 10.07
N LEU A 164 5.70 10.71 9.44
CA LEU A 164 6.50 11.16 8.28
C LEU A 164 8.03 11.20 8.55
N GLY A 165 8.44 11.48 9.79
CA GLY A 165 9.86 11.62 10.17
C GLY A 165 10.60 10.28 10.17
N TRP A 166 10.01 9.23 10.75
CA TRP A 166 10.58 7.88 10.74
C TRP A 166 10.60 7.30 9.33
N MET A 167 9.51 7.50 8.58
CA MET A 167 9.42 7.05 7.20
C MET A 167 10.53 7.64 6.33
N LEU A 168 10.83 8.93 6.48
CA LEU A 168 11.95 9.59 5.79
C LEU A 168 13.31 8.98 6.16
N LYS A 169 13.54 8.70 7.45
CA LYS A 169 14.79 8.06 7.91
C LYS A 169 14.96 6.67 7.29
N PHE A 170 13.89 5.87 7.26
CA PHE A 170 13.90 4.56 6.60
C PHE A 170 14.18 4.66 5.11
N ILE A 171 13.50 5.56 4.39
CA ILE A 171 13.76 5.82 2.97
C ILE A 171 15.22 6.19 2.74
N TYR A 172 15.79 7.05 3.59
CA TYR A 172 17.19 7.46 3.47
C TYR A 172 18.15 6.27 3.65
N ILE A 173 18.02 5.51 4.73
CA ILE A 173 18.86 4.33 5.00
C ILE A 173 18.76 3.33 3.84
N LEU A 174 17.54 3.05 3.39
CA LEU A 174 17.30 2.06 2.35
C LEU A 174 17.81 2.54 0.99
N SER A 175 17.73 3.84 0.72
CA SER A 175 18.33 4.44 -0.49
C SER A 175 19.85 4.31 -0.51
N VAL A 176 20.53 4.49 0.63
CA VAL A 176 21.99 4.32 0.72
C VAL A 176 22.38 2.87 0.44
N ILE A 177 21.66 1.91 1.03
CA ILE A 177 21.89 0.47 0.79
C ILE A 177 21.71 0.15 -0.70
N VAL A 178 20.60 0.57 -1.31
CA VAL A 178 20.33 0.32 -2.72
C VAL A 178 21.39 0.94 -3.62
N VAL A 179 21.82 2.18 -3.34
CA VAL A 179 22.87 2.85 -4.11
C VAL A 179 24.19 2.09 -4.02
N ILE A 180 24.61 1.66 -2.83
CA ILE A 180 25.84 0.88 -2.65
C ILE A 180 25.75 -0.43 -3.46
N CYS A 181 24.64 -1.17 -3.36
CA CYS A 181 24.46 -2.40 -4.12
C CYS A 181 24.51 -2.18 -5.63
N LEU A 182 23.81 -1.16 -6.14
CA LEU A 182 23.78 -0.86 -7.57
C LEU A 182 25.16 -0.41 -8.08
N VAL A 183 25.90 0.40 -7.33
CA VAL A 183 27.26 0.81 -7.70
C VAL A 183 28.19 -0.39 -7.76
N SER A 184 28.13 -1.31 -6.78
CA SER A 184 28.93 -2.53 -6.79
C SER A 184 28.65 -3.38 -8.03
N VAL A 185 27.38 -3.57 -8.38
CA VAL A 185 26.97 -4.28 -9.61
C VAL A 185 27.55 -3.60 -10.85
N LEU A 186 27.48 -2.27 -10.95
CA LEU A 186 27.99 -1.53 -12.12
C LEU A 186 29.52 -1.58 -12.25
N ILE A 187 30.24 -1.73 -11.14
CA ILE A 187 31.71 -1.90 -11.13
C ILE A 187 32.09 -3.31 -11.55
N GLU A 188 31.41 -4.32 -11.00
CA GLU A 188 31.68 -5.73 -11.27
C GLU A 188 31.30 -6.12 -12.69
N TYR A 189 30.18 -5.59 -13.18
CA TYR A 189 29.70 -5.76 -14.55
C TYR A 189 29.84 -4.43 -15.29
N SER A 190 31.08 -4.16 -15.75
CA SER A 190 31.44 -3.04 -16.61
C SER A 190 30.34 -2.73 -17.64
N VAL A 191 29.67 -1.58 -17.46
CA VAL A 191 28.65 -1.05 -18.39
C VAL A 191 29.19 -0.97 -19.82
N VAL A 192 30.51 -0.78 -19.97
CA VAL A 192 31.20 -0.68 -21.25
C VAL A 192 31.28 -2.03 -21.96
N ASP A 193 31.50 -3.12 -21.22
CA ASP A 193 31.48 -4.48 -21.79
C ASP A 193 30.04 -4.94 -22.06
N THR A 194 29.08 -4.46 -21.27
CA THR A 194 27.64 -4.68 -21.49
C THR A 194 27.10 -4.03 -22.76
N ILE A 195 27.44 -2.76 -23.02
CA ILE A 195 26.99 -2.05 -24.22
C ILE A 195 27.62 -2.66 -25.48
N LYS A 196 28.87 -3.15 -25.40
CA LYS A 196 29.52 -3.91 -26.48
C LYS A 196 28.92 -5.29 -26.73
N GLY A 197 28.23 -5.89 -25.77
CA GLY A 197 27.56 -7.19 -25.94
C GLY A 197 26.13 -7.07 -26.50
N LEU A 198 25.54 -5.86 -26.47
CA LEU A 198 24.18 -5.57 -26.96
C LEU A 198 24.15 -5.00 -28.39
N PHE A 199 25.31 -4.66 -28.97
CA PHE A 199 25.50 -4.21 -30.36
C PHE A 199 26.56 -5.07 -31.06
#